data_AF-A0A7S2DPM7-F1
#
_entry.id   AF-A0A7S2DPM7-F1
#
_cell.length_a   1.000
_cell.length_b   1.000
_cell.length_c   1.000
_cell.angle_alpha   90.00
_cell.angle_beta   90.00
_cell.angle_gamma   90.00
#
_symmetry.space_group_name_H-M   'P 1'
#
loop_
_entity.id
_entity.type
_entity.pdbx_description
1 polymer ?
#
loop_
_entity_poly.entity_id
_entity_poly.type
_entity_poly.pdbx_seq_one_letter_code
_entity_poly.pdbx_strand_id
1 'polypeptide(L)'
;MEAVVEALSMIRAVRILEFVYFRREVTLICRAFRDASKQLVIPGYLALDVWIVTSALFMWCENYYQDEPFNEAENMQSVPDAMYWCCIFLTGEWANVDFTYAGSRLCIFYVVFGISMFSIPVGILVEAVQSNVQIASEEQKQMNMLMEAASRDQMPSATMMADFTEKKKRKTTVLQLPMAGGRQSVSVQRSSRASLQARASIAGSFPLSDRPSLRGSV
;
A
#
# COMPACT_ATOMS: atom_id res chain seq x y z
N MET A 1 30.28 -27.28 0.11
CA MET A 1 30.33 -26.23 -0.94
C MET A 1 28.96 -25.98 -1.55
N GLU A 2 28.07 -26.98 -1.65
CA GLU A 2 26.69 -26.84 -2.15
C GLU A 2 25.83 -25.91 -1.30
N ALA A 3 25.84 -26.02 0.03
CA ALA A 3 25.12 -25.11 0.93
C ALA A 3 25.50 -23.62 0.77
N VAL A 4 26.74 -23.33 0.37
CA VAL A 4 27.22 -21.95 0.14
C VAL A 4 26.70 -21.45 -1.21
N VAL A 5 26.63 -22.30 -2.23
CA VAL A 5 26.07 -21.95 -3.55
C VAL A 5 24.54 -21.77 -3.48
N GLU A 6 23.86 -22.57 -2.67
CA GLU A 6 22.43 -22.38 -2.36
C GLU A 6 22.19 -21.08 -1.60
N ALA A 7 22.99 -20.78 -0.58
CA ALA A 7 22.91 -19.51 0.14
C ALA A 7 23.19 -18.30 -0.77
N LEU A 8 24.16 -18.40 -1.70
CA LEU A 8 24.42 -17.38 -2.73
C LEU A 8 23.26 -17.24 -3.73
N SER A 9 22.53 -18.32 -3.99
CA SER A 9 21.32 -18.28 -4.82
C SER A 9 20.16 -17.57 -4.10
N MET A 10 20.02 -17.73 -2.79
CA MET A 10 19.07 -16.98 -1.97
C MET A 10 19.41 -15.48 -1.89
N ILE A 11 20.70 -15.12 -1.95
CA ILE A 11 21.14 -13.71 -2.03
C ILE A 11 20.65 -13.01 -3.31
N ARG A 12 20.42 -13.74 -4.42
CA ARG A 12 19.79 -13.14 -5.62
C ARG A 12 18.36 -12.67 -5.36
N ALA A 13 17.60 -13.35 -4.50
CA ALA A 13 16.25 -12.93 -4.14
C ALA A 13 16.26 -11.60 -3.35
N VAL A 14 17.29 -11.38 -2.52
CA VAL A 14 17.46 -10.12 -1.76
C VAL A 14 17.66 -8.92 -2.71
N ARG A 15 18.32 -9.11 -3.86
CA ARG A 15 18.47 -8.04 -4.87
C ARG A 15 17.15 -7.63 -5.51
N ILE A 16 16.17 -8.52 -5.61
CA ILE A 16 14.83 -8.19 -6.13
C ILE A 16 14.08 -7.29 -5.14
N LEU A 17 14.26 -7.51 -3.84
CA LEU A 17 13.66 -6.67 -2.78
C LEU A 17 14.30 -5.27 -2.70
N GLU A 18 15.52 -5.12 -3.20
CA GLU A 18 16.30 -3.87 -3.19
C GLU A 18 15.92 -2.89 -4.31
N PHE A 19 14.89 -3.19 -5.11
CA PHE A 19 14.42 -2.28 -6.14
C PHE A 19 14.05 -0.91 -5.53
N VAL A 20 14.65 0.17 -6.02
CA VAL A 20 14.58 1.53 -5.46
C VAL A 20 13.13 2.02 -5.29
N TYR A 21 12.23 1.58 -6.15
CA TYR A 21 10.80 1.91 -6.07
C TYR A 21 10.08 1.18 -4.93
N PHE A 22 10.51 -0.04 -4.59
CA PHE A 22 9.88 -0.88 -3.56
C PHE A 22 10.36 -0.49 -2.14
N ARG A 23 11.59 0.02 -2.03
CA ARG A 23 12.18 0.50 -0.77
C ARG A 23 11.30 1.52 -0.04
N ARG A 24 10.61 2.41 -0.75
CA ARG A 24 9.72 3.43 -0.15
C ARG A 24 8.50 2.78 0.52
N GLU A 25 7.78 1.95 -0.24
CA GLU A 25 6.55 1.30 0.23
C GLU A 25 6.84 0.26 1.33
N VAL A 26 7.94 -0.51 1.21
CA VAL A 26 8.39 -1.45 2.26
C VAL A 26 8.74 -0.71 3.55
N THR A 27 9.37 0.45 3.47
CA THR A 27 9.71 1.23 4.67
C THR A 27 8.45 1.72 5.40
N LEU A 28 7.41 2.13 4.66
CA LEU A 28 6.12 2.50 5.25
C LEU A 28 5.47 1.31 5.95
N ILE A 29 5.46 0.14 5.31
CA ILE A 29 4.91 -1.09 5.89
C ILE A 29 5.72 -1.54 7.12
N CYS A 30 7.06 -1.54 7.06
CA CYS A 30 7.90 -1.93 8.19
C CYS A 30 7.74 -1.00 9.40
N ARG A 31 7.55 0.30 9.17
CA ARG A 31 7.23 1.26 10.25
C ARG A 31 5.87 0.94 10.86
N ALA A 32 4.87 0.70 10.01
CA ALA A 32 3.53 0.32 10.47
C ALA A 32 3.54 -0.94 11.34
N PHE A 33 4.26 -1.98 10.91
CA PHE A 33 4.45 -3.21 11.69
C PHE A 33 5.14 -2.96 13.04
N ARG A 34 6.18 -2.11 13.05
CA ARG A 34 6.91 -1.79 14.27
C ARG A 34 6.03 -1.04 15.26
N ASP A 35 5.19 -0.13 14.78
CA ASP A 35 4.25 0.61 15.64
C ASP A 35 3.13 -0.30 16.14
N ALA A 36 2.60 -1.19 15.29
CA ALA A 36 1.60 -2.20 15.62
C ALA A 36 2.09 -3.26 16.62
N SER A 37 3.39 -3.56 16.62
CA SER A 37 3.97 -4.65 17.41
C SER A 37 3.60 -4.58 18.89
N LYS A 38 3.47 -3.38 19.46
CA LYS A 38 3.10 -3.18 20.87
C LYS A 38 1.67 -3.62 21.18
N GLN A 39 0.75 -3.45 20.23
CA GLN A 39 -0.66 -3.81 20.39
C GLN A 39 -0.90 -5.28 20.03
N LEU A 40 -0.04 -5.88 19.21
CA LEU A 40 -0.19 -7.25 18.73
C LEU A 40 0.39 -8.32 19.68
N VAL A 41 1.28 -7.94 20.61
CA VAL A 41 1.93 -8.90 21.53
C VAL A 41 0.91 -9.67 22.38
N ILE A 42 -0.13 -9.00 22.91
CA ILE A 42 -1.14 -9.64 23.77
C ILE A 42 -1.98 -10.67 23.00
N PRO A 43 -2.67 -10.32 21.89
CA PRO A 43 -3.46 -11.30 21.14
C PRO A 43 -2.58 -12.35 20.46
N GLY A 44 -1.35 -12.01 20.05
CA GLY A 44 -0.39 -12.97 19.52
C GLY A 44 0.03 -14.00 20.57
N TYR A 45 0.26 -13.59 21.81
CA TYR A 45 0.57 -14.50 22.91
C TYR A 45 -0.60 -15.43 23.22
N LEU A 46 -1.84 -14.93 23.25
CA LEU A 46 -3.03 -15.76 23.46
C LEU A 46 -3.24 -16.76 22.32
N ALA A 47 -3.03 -16.35 21.07
CA ALA A 47 -3.13 -17.25 19.91
C ALA A 47 -2.06 -18.37 19.97
N LEU A 48 -0.83 -18.02 20.38
CA LEU A 48 0.25 -19.01 20.58
C LEU A 48 -0.06 -19.97 21.72
N ASP A 49 -0.61 -19.50 22.84
CA ASP A 49 -0.96 -20.35 23.98
C ASP A 49 -2.04 -21.36 23.60
N VAL A 50 -3.10 -20.90 22.93
CA VAL A 50 -4.16 -21.79 22.40
C VAL A 50 -3.58 -22.80 21.42
N TRP A 51 -2.69 -22.38 20.52
CA TRP A 51 -2.04 -23.29 19.57
C TRP A 51 -1.21 -24.37 20.28
N ILE A 52 -0.38 -24.00 21.26
CA ILE A 52 0.45 -24.96 22.00
C ILE A 52 -0.43 -25.93 22.82
N VAL A 53 -1.44 -25.42 23.51
CA VAL A 53 -2.35 -26.24 24.33
C VAL A 53 -3.15 -27.21 23.46
N THR A 54 -3.65 -26.75 22.30
CA THR A 54 -4.41 -27.61 21.39
C THR A 54 -3.53 -28.66 20.73
N SER A 55 -2.27 -28.37 20.40
CA SER A 55 -1.31 -29.38 19.92
C SER A 55 -0.98 -30.43 20.98
N ALA A 56 -0.81 -30.02 22.24
CA ALA A 56 -0.62 -30.97 23.34
C ALA A 56 -1.88 -31.82 23.59
N LEU A 57 -3.07 -31.23 23.46
CA LEU A 57 -4.34 -31.93 23.57
C LEU A 57 -4.51 -32.97 22.45
N PHE A 58 -4.11 -32.62 21.22
CA PHE A 58 -4.12 -33.55 20.07
C PHE A 58 -3.21 -34.75 20.32
N MET A 59 -1.96 -34.51 20.72
CA MET A 59 -1.01 -35.57 21.05
C MET A 59 -1.55 -36.48 22.16
N TRP A 60 -2.14 -35.91 23.20
CA TRP A 60 -2.78 -36.69 24.26
C TRP A 60 -3.95 -37.53 23.74
N CYS A 61 -4.83 -36.95 22.93
CA CYS A 61 -6.00 -37.64 22.38
C CYS A 61 -5.62 -38.81 21.46
N GLU A 62 -4.63 -38.63 20.59
CA GLU A 62 -4.16 -39.70 19.69
C GLU A 62 -3.45 -40.82 20.47
N ASN A 63 -2.66 -40.48 21.51
CA ASN A 63 -1.97 -41.45 22.36
C ASN A 63 -2.92 -42.23 23.29
N TYR A 64 -4.01 -41.61 23.75
CA TYR A 64 -5.00 -42.26 24.61
C TYR A 64 -5.87 -43.28 23.85
N TYR A 65 -6.12 -43.07 22.56
CA TYR A 65 -6.94 -43.94 21.71
C TYR A 65 -6.10 -44.74 20.71
N GLN A 66 -4.94 -45.25 21.15
CA GLN A 66 -3.99 -45.99 20.30
C GLN A 66 -4.58 -47.27 19.66
N ASP A 67 -5.62 -47.84 20.28
CA ASP A 67 -6.22 -49.12 19.87
C ASP A 67 -7.24 -48.99 18.71
N GLU A 68 -7.56 -47.77 18.27
CA GLU A 68 -8.49 -47.53 17.15
C GLU A 68 -7.82 -47.78 15.79
N PRO A 69 -8.54 -48.35 14.80
CA PRO A 69 -7.98 -48.69 13.48
C PRO A 69 -7.60 -47.48 12.63
N PHE A 70 -8.10 -46.28 12.96
CA PHE A 70 -7.75 -45.01 12.33
C PHE A 70 -7.04 -44.15 13.37
N ASN A 71 -5.71 -44.27 13.41
CA ASN A 71 -4.88 -43.55 14.36
C ASN A 71 -3.56 -43.14 13.70
N GLU A 72 -3.14 -41.89 13.93
CA GLU A 72 -1.93 -41.27 13.40
C GLU A 72 -0.86 -41.02 14.50
N ALA A 73 -0.88 -41.81 15.57
CA ALA A 73 0.02 -41.70 16.73
C ALA A 73 1.50 -41.84 16.33
N GLU A 74 1.80 -42.57 15.25
CA GLU A 74 3.15 -42.67 14.70
C GLU A 74 3.68 -41.31 14.18
N ASN A 75 2.78 -40.46 13.66
CA ASN A 75 3.12 -39.14 13.14
C ASN A 75 3.07 -38.03 14.22
N MET A 76 2.50 -38.32 15.40
CA MET A 76 2.33 -37.37 16.51
C MET A 76 2.94 -37.88 17.82
N GLN A 77 4.17 -38.41 17.78
CA GLN A 77 4.84 -38.96 18.97
C GLN A 77 5.31 -37.88 19.97
N SER A 78 5.56 -36.66 19.50
CA SER A 78 6.05 -35.56 20.33
C SER A 78 5.19 -34.30 20.17
N VAL A 79 5.18 -33.44 21.21
CA VAL A 79 4.44 -32.16 21.16
C VAL A 79 4.90 -31.30 19.98
N PRO A 80 6.21 -31.16 19.67
CA PRO A 80 6.65 -30.43 18.48
C PRO A 80 6.13 -31.00 17.15
N ASP A 81 6.04 -32.32 17.01
CA ASP A 81 5.49 -32.95 15.80
C ASP A 81 4.00 -32.65 15.66
N ALA A 82 3.24 -32.75 16.77
CA ALA A 82 1.83 -32.36 16.80
C ALA A 82 1.65 -30.86 16.49
N MET A 83 2.55 -29.99 16.95
CA MET A 83 2.53 -28.57 16.61
C MET A 83 2.71 -28.31 15.11
N TYR A 84 3.62 -29.05 14.46
CA TYR A 84 3.82 -28.97 13.01
C TYR A 84 2.53 -29.33 12.25
N TRP A 85 1.89 -30.44 12.62
CA TRP A 85 0.62 -30.85 12.02
C TRP A 85 -0.50 -29.83 12.29
N CYS A 86 -0.61 -29.32 13.52
CA CYS A 86 -1.58 -28.28 13.87
C CYS A 86 -1.41 -26.99 13.04
N CYS A 87 -0.19 -26.63 12.63
CA CYS A 87 0.05 -25.51 11.70
C CYS A 87 -0.51 -25.78 10.30
N ILE A 88 -0.33 -26.99 9.79
CA ILE A 88 -0.83 -27.40 8.47
C ILE A 88 -2.37 -27.31 8.45
N PHE A 89 -3.03 -27.84 9.49
CA PHE A 89 -4.49 -27.75 9.63
C PHE A 89 -4.98 -26.31 9.71
N LEU A 90 -4.23 -25.43 10.38
CA LEU A 90 -4.59 -24.01 10.49
C LEU A 90 -4.42 -23.24 9.17
N THR A 91 -3.48 -23.69 8.32
CA THR A 91 -3.26 -23.15 6.97
C THR A 91 -4.34 -23.62 5.99
N GLY A 92 -5.07 -24.69 6.33
CA GLY A 92 -6.13 -25.27 5.49
C GLY A 92 -5.64 -26.35 4.53
N GLU A 93 -4.40 -26.83 4.71
CA GLU A 93 -3.85 -27.98 4.00
C GLU A 93 -4.24 -29.27 4.75
N TRP A 94 -4.59 -30.33 4.02
CA TRP A 94 -5.10 -31.58 4.59
C TRP A 94 -4.23 -32.77 4.17
N ALA A 95 -3.03 -32.83 4.74
CA ALA A 95 -2.07 -33.90 4.46
C ALA A 95 -2.34 -35.19 5.26
N ASN A 96 -2.92 -35.08 6.46
CA ASN A 96 -3.39 -36.21 7.28
C ASN A 96 -4.83 -35.96 7.71
N VAL A 97 -5.73 -36.92 7.45
CA VAL A 97 -7.19 -36.80 7.72
C VAL A 97 -7.72 -37.99 8.54
N ASP A 98 -6.94 -39.05 8.70
CA ASP A 98 -7.34 -40.29 9.36
C ASP A 98 -7.15 -40.23 10.89
N PHE A 99 -7.84 -39.29 11.54
CA PHE A 99 -7.82 -39.16 13.01
C PHE A 99 -8.73 -40.17 13.70
N THR A 100 -8.49 -40.40 15.00
CA THR A 100 -9.45 -41.13 15.85
C THR A 100 -10.78 -40.38 15.95
N TYR A 101 -11.85 -41.07 16.36
CA TYR A 101 -13.17 -40.43 16.59
C TYR A 101 -13.13 -39.24 17.57
N ALA A 102 -12.18 -39.21 18.50
CA ALA A 102 -11.96 -38.08 19.40
C ALA A 102 -11.12 -36.98 18.72
N GLY A 103 -10.06 -37.35 18.01
CA GLY A 103 -9.19 -36.44 17.27
C GLY A 103 -9.94 -35.67 16.17
N SER A 104 -10.83 -36.33 15.43
CA SER A 104 -11.66 -35.70 14.41
C SER A 104 -12.58 -34.60 14.98
N ARG A 105 -13.21 -34.83 16.14
CA ARG A 105 -14.06 -33.83 16.81
C ARG A 105 -13.24 -32.65 17.32
N LEU A 106 -12.08 -32.94 17.92
CA LEU A 106 -11.13 -31.91 18.36
C LEU A 106 -10.67 -31.07 17.16
N CYS A 107 -10.36 -31.70 16.03
CA CYS A 107 -9.98 -31.03 14.78
C CYS A 107 -11.03 -30.01 14.33
N ILE A 108 -12.30 -30.41 14.28
CA ILE A 108 -13.40 -29.51 13.88
C ILE A 108 -13.47 -28.28 14.80
N PHE A 109 -13.40 -28.48 16.11
CA PHE A 109 -13.37 -27.36 17.06
C PHE A 109 -12.12 -26.50 16.89
N TYR A 110 -10.95 -27.12 16.72
CA TYR A 110 -9.68 -26.44 16.55
C TYR A 110 -9.66 -25.57 15.29
N VAL A 111 -10.20 -26.03 14.16
CA VAL A 111 -10.23 -25.23 12.93
C VAL A 111 -11.13 -24.01 13.11
N VAL A 112 -12.30 -24.14 13.73
CA VAL A 112 -13.23 -23.02 13.95
C VAL A 112 -12.66 -22.00 14.95
N PHE A 113 -12.17 -22.46 16.10
CA PHE A 113 -11.66 -21.58 17.16
C PHE A 113 -10.23 -21.08 16.89
N GLY A 114 -9.37 -21.94 16.32
CA GLY A 114 -8.01 -21.59 15.95
C GLY A 114 -7.98 -20.50 14.88
N ILE A 115 -8.67 -20.70 13.75
CA ILE A 115 -8.68 -19.70 12.67
C ILE A 115 -9.27 -18.37 13.17
N SER A 116 -10.33 -18.39 13.97
CA SER A 116 -10.91 -17.16 14.53
C SER A 116 -9.95 -16.44 15.48
N MET A 117 -9.20 -17.16 16.32
CA MET A 117 -8.20 -16.57 17.21
C MET A 117 -7.00 -16.00 16.45
N PHE A 118 -6.51 -16.69 15.42
CA PHE A 118 -5.42 -16.19 14.57
C PHE A 118 -5.83 -15.03 13.67
N SER A 119 -7.13 -14.86 13.41
CA SER A 119 -7.66 -13.69 12.68
C SER A 119 -7.50 -12.37 13.47
N ILE A 120 -7.50 -12.43 14.80
CA ILE A 120 -7.38 -11.23 15.67
C ILE A 120 -6.05 -10.47 15.46
N PRO A 121 -4.86 -11.08 15.61
CA PRO A 121 -3.60 -10.38 15.37
C PRO A 121 -3.47 -9.92 13.92
N VAL A 122 -3.97 -10.70 12.95
CA VAL A 122 -3.97 -10.30 11.53
C VAL A 122 -4.85 -9.06 11.31
N GLY A 123 -6.03 -8.99 11.93
CA GLY A 123 -6.92 -7.83 11.86
C GLY A 123 -6.28 -6.55 12.40
N ILE A 124 -5.64 -6.61 13.57
CA ILE A 124 -4.93 -5.47 14.19
C ILE A 124 -3.78 -4.99 13.29
N LEU A 125 -3.05 -5.92 12.68
CA LEU A 125 -1.97 -5.63 11.74
C LEU A 125 -2.50 -4.89 10.50
N VAL A 126 -3.62 -5.35 9.94
CA VAL A 126 -4.27 -4.68 8.80
C VAL A 126 -4.70 -3.26 9.17
N GLU A 127 -5.30 -3.05 10.33
CA GLU A 127 -5.70 -1.72 10.82
C GLU A 127 -4.49 -0.78 10.95
N ALA A 128 -3.38 -1.26 11.52
CA ALA A 128 -2.17 -0.46 11.66
C ALA A 128 -1.52 -0.09 10.32
N VAL A 129 -1.53 -1.01 9.34
CA VAL A 129 -1.07 -0.73 7.98
C VAL A 129 -1.97 0.30 7.30
N GLN A 130 -3.30 0.17 7.43
CA GLN A 130 -4.25 1.14 6.88
C GLN A 130 -4.04 2.54 7.47
N SER A 131 -3.89 2.65 8.79
CA SER A 131 -3.63 3.93 9.48
C SER A 131 -2.37 4.63 8.95
N ASN A 132 -1.26 3.88 8.78
CA ASN A 132 -0.02 4.45 8.26
C ASN A 132 -0.11 4.89 6.79
N VAL A 133 -0.82 4.12 5.96
CA VAL A 133 -1.06 4.49 4.56
C VAL A 133 -1.93 5.76 4.47
N GLN A 134 -2.93 5.89 5.35
CA GLN A 134 -3.76 7.09 5.42
C GLN A 134 -2.95 8.33 5.78
N ILE A 135 -2.11 8.26 6.83
CA ILE A 135 -1.22 9.36 7.24
C ILE A 135 -0.31 9.78 6.09
N ALA A 136 0.35 8.84 5.42
CA ALA A 136 1.21 9.14 4.26
C ALA A 136 0.44 9.83 3.11
N SER A 137 -0.82 9.44 2.89
CA SER A 137 -1.66 10.06 1.86
C SER A 137 -2.09 11.49 2.23
N GLU A 138 -2.29 11.78 3.51
CA GLU A 138 -2.68 13.09 4.01
C GLU A 138 -1.51 14.07 3.95
N GLU A 139 -0.32 13.65 4.37
CA GLU A 139 0.91 14.45 4.25
C GLU A 139 1.16 14.88 2.80
N GLN A 140 0.94 13.97 1.84
CA GLN A 140 1.14 14.27 0.43
C GLN A 140 0.08 15.23 -0.13
N LYS A 141 -1.18 15.15 0.34
CA LYS A 141 -2.22 16.12 0.01
C LYS A 141 -1.93 17.50 0.59
N GLN A 142 -1.52 17.56 1.87
CA GLN A 142 -1.16 18.81 2.54
C GLN A 142 0.04 19.48 1.86
N MET A 143 1.07 18.71 1.50
CA MET A 143 2.23 19.23 0.78
C MET A 143 1.86 19.79 -0.60
N ASN A 144 0.99 19.10 -1.35
CA ASN A 144 0.50 19.60 -2.64
C ASN A 144 -0.32 20.90 -2.47
N MET A 145 -1.18 20.99 -1.45
CA MET A 145 -1.97 22.19 -1.16
C MET A 145 -1.08 23.37 -0.76
N LEU A 146 -0.05 23.13 0.08
CA LEU A 146 0.93 24.16 0.47
C LEU A 146 1.76 24.63 -0.72
N MET A 147 2.18 23.71 -1.61
CA MET A 147 2.91 24.05 -2.83
C MET A 147 2.04 24.89 -3.79
N GLU A 148 0.75 24.55 -3.92
CA GLU A 148 -0.21 25.32 -4.70
C GLU A 148 -0.41 26.73 -4.10
N ALA A 149 -0.58 26.85 -2.78
CA ALA A 149 -0.70 28.13 -2.10
C ALA A 149 0.55 29.02 -2.25
N ALA A 150 1.75 28.45 -2.07
CA ALA A 150 3.01 29.16 -2.27
C ALA A 150 3.20 29.62 -3.72
N SER A 151 2.75 28.81 -4.70
CA SER A 151 2.79 29.19 -6.11
C SER A 151 1.79 30.31 -6.46
N ARG A 152 0.66 30.41 -5.75
CA ARG A 152 -0.32 31.50 -5.90
C ARG A 152 0.22 32.83 -5.37
N ASP A 153 0.94 32.84 -4.26
CA ASP A 153 1.60 34.05 -3.73
C ASP A 153 2.78 34.52 -4.59
N GLN A 154 3.42 33.61 -5.33
CA GLN A 154 4.53 33.94 -6.25
C GLN A 154 4.09 34.39 -7.65
N MET A 155 2.80 34.40 -8.00
CA MET A 155 2.40 35.12 -9.21
C MET A 155 2.59 36.62 -8.96
N PRO A 156 3.51 37.33 -9.64
CA PRO A 156 3.47 38.78 -9.64
C PRO A 156 2.09 39.15 -10.17
N SER A 157 1.28 39.74 -9.29
CA SER A 157 -0.07 40.18 -9.58
C SER A 157 -0.12 40.76 -11.00
N ALA A 158 -1.10 40.33 -11.80
CA ALA A 158 -1.35 40.88 -13.14
C ALA A 158 -1.41 42.43 -13.12
N THR A 159 -1.67 43.02 -11.95
CA THR A 159 -1.56 44.46 -11.65
C THR A 159 -0.13 45.04 -11.87
N MET A 160 0.96 44.32 -11.56
CA MET A 160 2.33 44.80 -11.85
C MET A 160 2.68 44.74 -13.35
N MET A 161 2.14 43.77 -14.10
CA MET A 161 2.31 43.70 -15.56
C MET A 161 1.55 44.83 -16.28
N ALA A 162 0.36 45.19 -15.78
CA ALA A 162 -0.38 46.36 -16.25
C ALA A 162 0.37 47.67 -15.96
N ASP A 163 0.94 47.82 -14.77
CA ASP A 163 1.66 49.04 -14.38
C ASP A 163 2.99 49.22 -15.13
N PHE A 164 3.69 48.12 -15.45
CA PHE A 164 4.88 48.16 -16.32
C PHE A 164 4.55 48.45 -17.78
N THR A 165 3.43 47.92 -18.31
CA THR A 165 3.02 48.19 -19.69
C THR A 165 2.52 49.63 -19.85
N GLU A 166 1.85 50.21 -18.85
CA GLU A 166 1.43 51.61 -18.88
C GLU A 166 2.64 52.57 -18.78
N LYS A 167 3.59 52.32 -17.87
CA LYS A 167 4.81 53.13 -17.74
C LYS A 167 5.69 53.08 -18.99
N LYS A 168 5.74 51.94 -19.69
CA LYS A 168 6.45 51.81 -20.97
C LYS A 168 5.74 52.58 -22.10
N LYS A 169 4.40 52.56 -22.15
CA LYS A 169 3.62 53.34 -23.11
C LYS A 169 3.81 54.85 -22.91
N ARG A 170 3.82 55.30 -21.64
CA ARG A 170 4.02 56.71 -21.28
C ARG A 170 5.42 57.23 -21.59
N LYS A 171 6.47 56.41 -21.44
CA LYS A 171 7.85 56.78 -21.82
C LYS A 171 8.05 56.86 -23.34
N THR A 172 7.37 56.03 -24.13
CA THR A 172 7.49 56.08 -25.61
C THR A 172 6.72 57.27 -26.20
N THR A 173 5.57 57.66 -25.63
CA THR A 173 4.77 58.79 -26.14
C THR A 173 5.39 60.15 -25.86
N VAL A 174 6.16 60.32 -24.78
CA VAL A 174 6.80 61.62 -24.45
C VAL A 174 8.08 61.85 -25.27
N LEU A 175 8.62 60.83 -25.95
CA LEU A 175 9.85 60.93 -26.75
C LEU A 175 9.61 61.13 -28.27
N GLN A 176 8.38 61.45 -28.69
CA GLN A 176 8.04 61.82 -30.07
C GLN A 176 7.43 63.22 -30.10
N LEU A 177 8.26 64.26 -29.98
CA LEU A 177 7.98 65.58 -30.55
C LEU A 177 8.62 65.64 -31.96
N PRO A 178 7.95 66.25 -32.95
CA PRO A 178 8.29 66.05 -34.35
C PRO A 178 9.46 66.95 -34.74
N MET A 179 10.57 66.37 -35.17
CA MET A 179 11.55 67.09 -35.99
C MET A 179 11.87 66.27 -37.23
N ALA A 180 11.55 66.92 -38.35
CA ALA A 180 11.91 66.68 -39.73
C ALA A 180 13.17 65.85 -40.00
N GLY A 181 13.11 65.08 -41.09
CA GLY A 181 14.31 64.69 -41.85
C GLY A 181 14.36 63.22 -42.19
N GLY A 182 14.04 62.88 -43.44
CA GLY A 182 14.06 61.51 -43.93
C GLY A 182 15.46 60.90 -44.08
N ARG A 183 15.52 59.56 -43.99
CA ARG A 183 16.24 58.68 -44.93
C ARG A 183 15.90 57.22 -44.63
N GLN A 184 16.07 56.43 -45.69
CA GLN A 184 15.62 55.06 -45.90
C GLN A 184 16.28 53.98 -45.01
N SER A 185 15.57 52.85 -44.99
CA SER A 185 15.99 51.44 -44.93
C SER A 185 16.64 50.89 -43.64
N VAL A 186 16.06 49.81 -43.09
CA VAL A 186 16.43 48.41 -43.40
C VAL A 186 15.48 47.48 -42.65
N SER A 187 14.94 46.51 -43.41
CA SER A 187 14.11 45.39 -42.98
C SER A 187 14.92 44.36 -42.18
N VAL A 188 14.41 43.93 -41.01
CA VAL A 188 14.67 42.58 -40.50
C VAL A 188 13.34 41.98 -40.03
N GLN A 189 12.80 41.18 -40.94
CA GLN A 189 11.68 40.28 -40.77
C GLN A 189 12.24 38.93 -40.28
N ARG A 190 11.83 38.47 -39.09
CA ARG A 190 11.82 37.06 -38.65
C ARG A 190 10.85 36.99 -37.47
N SER A 191 9.57 36.68 -37.72
CA SER A 191 9.05 35.32 -37.88
C SER A 191 9.42 34.42 -36.69
N SER A 192 8.49 34.34 -35.74
CA SER A 192 8.07 33.09 -35.10
C SER A 192 6.75 33.33 -34.36
N ARG A 193 5.71 33.57 -35.17
CA ARG A 193 4.33 33.18 -34.84
C ARG A 193 4.26 31.66 -35.00
N ALA A 194 4.64 30.90 -33.97
CA ALA A 194 4.47 29.45 -33.94
C ALA A 194 4.64 28.93 -32.51
N SER A 195 3.58 29.03 -31.71
CA SER A 195 3.34 28.20 -30.49
C SER A 195 2.05 28.56 -29.76
N LEU A 196 1.38 29.67 -30.14
CA LEU A 196 0.09 30.12 -29.60
C LEU A 196 -1.14 29.31 -30.09
N GLN A 197 -0.95 28.12 -30.67
CA GLN A 197 -2.05 27.30 -31.22
C GLN A 197 -2.13 25.86 -30.67
N ALA A 198 -1.45 25.54 -29.56
CA ALA A 198 -1.42 24.17 -29.02
C ALA A 198 -2.09 23.95 -27.65
N ARG A 199 -2.82 24.94 -27.09
CA ARG A 199 -3.51 24.78 -25.78
C ARG A 199 -5.01 25.07 -25.79
N ALA A 200 -5.66 24.95 -26.95
CA ALA A 200 -7.10 25.17 -27.10
C ALA A 200 -7.90 23.92 -27.52
N SER A 201 -7.34 22.71 -27.44
CA SER A 201 -7.99 21.49 -27.97
C SER A 201 -8.15 20.33 -26.97
N ILE A 202 -8.03 20.54 -25.66
CA ILE A 202 -8.40 19.51 -24.65
C ILE A 202 -9.23 20.17 -23.54
N ALA A 203 -10.31 20.83 -23.98
CA ALA A 203 -11.43 21.20 -23.15
C ALA A 203 -12.68 20.75 -23.93
N GLY A 204 -13.15 19.53 -23.64
CA GLY A 204 -14.36 19.00 -24.27
C GLY A 204 -14.40 17.48 -24.35
N SER A 205 -14.69 16.81 -23.22
CA SER A 205 -15.46 15.55 -23.15
C SER A 205 -15.45 15.01 -21.71
N PHE A 206 -16.26 15.63 -20.85
CA PHE A 206 -16.79 14.99 -19.64
C PHE A 206 -18.23 14.56 -19.99
N PRO A 207 -18.52 13.27 -20.17
CA PRO A 207 -19.89 12.77 -20.07
C PRO A 207 -20.22 12.54 -18.59
N LEU A 208 -21.35 13.13 -18.19
CA LEU A 208 -21.97 13.02 -16.89
C LEU A 208 -22.26 11.57 -16.52
N SER A 209 -22.04 11.29 -15.25
CA SER A 209 -22.41 10.09 -14.51
C SER A 209 -23.92 9.86 -14.57
N ASP A 210 -24.34 8.82 -15.29
CA ASP A 210 -25.62 8.14 -15.06
C ASP A 210 -25.51 7.28 -13.80
N ARG A 211 -26.38 7.55 -12.82
CA ARG A 211 -26.62 6.69 -11.66
C ARG A 211 -27.80 5.76 -11.99
N PRO A 212 -27.66 4.43 -11.91
CA PRO A 212 -28.82 3.55 -11.87
C PRO A 212 -29.44 3.56 -10.46
N SER A 213 -30.63 4.15 -10.34
CA SER A 213 -31.54 3.91 -9.22
C SER A 213 -32.27 2.58 -9.43
N LEU A 214 -31.97 1.59 -8.59
CA LEU A 214 -32.82 0.42 -8.40
C LEU A 214 -33.09 0.28 -6.90
N ARG A 215 -34.38 0.40 -6.50
CA ARG A 215 -35.14 -0.64 -5.76
C ARG A 215 -36.33 -0.06 -4.98
N GLY A 216 -37.49 -0.70 -5.14
CA GLY A 216 -38.74 -0.58 -4.36
C GLY A 216 -39.87 0.08 -5.15
N SER A 217 -41.08 -0.45 -5.31
CA SER A 217 -41.79 -1.52 -4.60
C SER A 217 -43.04 -1.91 -5.43
N VAL A 218 -43.25 -3.21 -5.69
CA VAL A 218 -44.56 -3.89 -5.76
C VAL A 218 -44.33 -5.33 -5.31
#